data_AF-A0A6L8XYR2-F1
#
_entry.id   AF-A0A6L8XYR2-F1
#
_cell.length_a   1.000
_cell.length_b   1.000
_cell.length_c   1.000
_cell.angle_alpha   90.00
_cell.angle_beta   90.00
_cell.angle_gamma   90.00
#
_symmetry.space_group_name_H-M   'P 1'
#
loop_
_entity.id
_entity.type
_entity.pdbx_description
1 polymer ?
#
loop_
_entity_poly.entity_id
_entity_poly.type
_entity_poly.pdbx_seq_one_letter_code
_entity_poly.pdbx_strand_id
1 'polypeptide(L)' 'MKTISNLFLILAVLLSDVMCAVVAYNYCDMMWGIKYAGYSAPVSTAFLVAIPFAIAIVVCVVIALYFKKRIG' A
#
# COMPACT_ATOMS: atom_id res chain seq x y z
N MET A 1 8.91 22.77 -9.68
CA MET A 1 9.04 21.48 -8.96
C MET A 1 7.93 21.19 -7.94
N LYS A 2 7.14 22.19 -7.47
CA LYS A 2 6.00 21.96 -6.54
C LYS A 2 4.95 21.00 -7.10
N THR A 3 4.70 21.04 -8.42
CA THR A 3 3.80 20.10 -9.11
C THR A 3 4.24 18.64 -9.01
N ILE A 4 5.56 18.39 -9.10
CA ILE A 4 6.13 17.03 -8.99
C ILE A 4 5.99 16.52 -7.55
N SER A 5 6.28 17.37 -6.55
CA SER A 5 6.07 17.02 -5.14
C SER A 5 4.59 16.72 -4.84
N ASN A 6 3.65 17.51 -5.37
CA ASN A 6 2.22 17.23 -5.23
C ASN A 6 1.80 15.93 -5.92
N LEU A 7 2.35 15.63 -7.10
CA LEU A 7 2.08 14.37 -7.80
C LEU A 7 2.49 13.16 -6.95
N PHE A 8 3.67 13.18 -6.33
CA PHE A 8 4.12 12.09 -5.45
C PHE A 8 3.27 11.95 -4.17
N LEU A 9 2.74 13.05 -3.63
CA LEU A 9 1.81 12.99 -2.51
C LEU A 9 0.46 12.39 -2.92
N ILE A 10 -0.08 12.77 -4.08
CA ILE A 10 -1.32 12.18 -4.63
C ILE A 10 -1.11 10.68 -4.87
N LEU A 11 0.03 10.30 -5.46
CA LEU A 11 0.40 8.89 -5.66
C LEU A 11 0.49 8.12 -4.35
N ALA A 12 1.04 8.71 -3.28
CA ALA A 12 1.12 8.08 -1.98
C ALA A 12 -0.26 7.81 -1.37
N VAL A 13 -1.21 8.74 -1.51
CA VAL A 13 -2.61 8.56 -1.07
C VAL A 13 -3.27 7.45 -1.86
N LEU A 14 -3.19 7.51 -3.20
CA LEU A 14 -3.76 6.47 -4.07
C LEU A 14 -3.18 5.07 -3.77
N LEU A 15 -1.87 4.96 -3.51
CA LEU A 15 -1.25 3.70 -3.11
C LEU A 15 -1.81 3.17 -1.78
N SER A 16 -2.13 4.06 -0.84
CA SER A 16 -2.75 3.67 0.43
C SER A 16 -4.16 3.11 0.23
N ASP A 17 -4.95 3.72 -0.65
CA ASP A 17 -6.30 3.22 -0.99
C ASP A 17 -6.23 1.85 -1.68
N VAL A 18 -5.32 1.70 -2.65
CA VAL A 18 -5.09 0.43 -3.34
C VAL A 18 -4.59 -0.64 -2.36
N MET A 19 -3.68 -0.30 -1.45
CA MET A 19 -3.23 -1.23 -0.40
C MET A 19 -4.41 -1.76 0.42
N CYS A 20 -5.28 -0.88 0.90
CA CYS A 20 -6.46 -1.29 1.67
C CYS A 20 -7.39 -2.21 0.86
N ALA A 21 -7.66 -1.87 -0.41
CA ALA A 21 -8.50 -2.69 -1.28
C ALA A 21 -7.91 -4.08 -1.53
N VAL A 22 -6.61 -4.16 -1.81
CA VAL A 22 -5.91 -5.41 -2.09
C VAL A 22 -5.82 -6.28 -0.83
N VAL A 23 -5.49 -5.70 0.33
CA VAL A 23 -5.43 -6.44 1.60
C VAL A 23 -6.81 -6.98 1.97
N ALA A 24 -7.86 -6.18 1.85
CA ALA A 24 -9.23 -6.61 2.13
C ALA A 24 -9.68 -7.75 1.20
N TYR A 25 -9.37 -7.65 -0.09
CA TYR A 25 -9.65 -8.71 -1.05
C TYR A 25 -8.95 -10.03 -0.68
N ASN A 26 -7.63 -9.98 -0.44
CA ASN A 26 -6.85 -11.17 -0.05
C ASN A 26 -7.33 -11.74 1.29
N TYR A 27 -7.73 -10.90 2.24
CA TYR A 27 -8.27 -11.34 3.52
C TYR A 27 -9.58 -12.12 3.33
N CYS A 28 -10.51 -11.59 2.54
CA CYS A 28 -11.78 -12.26 2.22
C CYS A 28 -11.55 -13.57 1.45
N ASP A 29 -10.64 -13.57 0.48
CA ASP A 29 -10.25 -14.75 -0.28
C ASP A 29 -9.68 -15.85 0.64
N MET A 30 -8.76 -15.49 1.55
CA MET A 30 -8.21 -16.43 2.53
C MET A 30 -9.26 -16.94 3.52
N MET A 31 -10.19 -16.10 4.00
CA MET A 31 -11.31 -16.55 4.84
C MET A 31 -12.18 -17.59 4.12
N TRP A 32 -12.49 -17.33 2.85
CA TRP A 32 -13.25 -18.26 2.03
C TRP A 32 -12.46 -19.54 1.75
N GLY A 33 -11.16 -19.41 1.44
CA GLY A 33 -10.25 -20.52 1.17
C GLY A 33 -10.06 -21.45 2.38
N ILE A 34 -10.00 -20.91 3.60
CA ILE A 34 -9.98 -21.74 4.82
C ILE A 34 -11.29 -22.50 4.98
N LYS A 35 -12.42 -21.85 4.70
CA LYS A 35 -13.75 -22.45 4.90
C LYS A 35 -14.11 -23.50 3.85
N TYR A 36 -13.67 -23.34 2.61
CA TYR A 36 -14.14 -24.15 1.48
C TYR A 36 -13.04 -24.80 0.63
N ALA A 37 -11.82 -24.26 0.61
CA ALA A 37 -10.71 -24.75 -0.23
C ALA A 37 -9.60 -25.47 0.56
N GLY A 38 -9.72 -25.57 1.88
CA GLY A 38 -8.74 -26.25 2.73
C GLY A 38 -7.43 -25.48 2.93
N TYR A 39 -7.45 -24.15 2.83
CA TYR A 39 -6.25 -23.34 3.10
C TYR A 39 -5.77 -23.57 4.54
N SER A 40 -4.47 -23.85 4.69
CA SER A 40 -3.84 -24.07 6.00
C SER A 40 -3.19 -22.82 6.59
N ALA A 41 -2.96 -21.79 5.77
CA ALA A 41 -2.35 -20.54 6.20
C ALA A 41 -3.36 -19.65 6.95
N PRO A 42 -2.95 -18.94 8.01
CA PRO A 42 -3.84 -18.06 8.76
C PRO A 42 -4.18 -16.80 7.94
N VAL A 43 -5.40 -16.29 8.06
CA VAL A 43 -5.88 -15.10 7.31
C VAL A 43 -4.97 -13.87 7.47
N SER A 44 -4.26 -13.78 8.60
CA SER A 44 -3.30 -12.71 8.87
C SER A 44 -2.14 -12.66 7.87
N THR A 45 -1.85 -13.72 7.10
CA THR A 45 -0.84 -13.66 6.03
C THR A 45 -1.22 -12.68 4.92
N ALA A 46 -2.50 -12.34 4.75
CA ALA A 46 -2.93 -11.31 3.81
C ALA A 46 -2.31 -9.93 4.11
N PHE A 47 -1.99 -9.62 5.38
CA PHE A 47 -1.34 -8.37 5.74
C PHE A 47 0.11 -8.26 5.27
N LEU A 48 0.77 -9.38 4.95
CA LEU A 48 2.13 -9.34 4.37
C LEU A 48 2.14 -8.65 3.01
N VAL A 49 1.02 -8.69 2.28
CA VAL A 49 0.84 -7.94 1.02
C VAL A 49 0.93 -6.43 1.25
N ALA A 50 0.66 -5.92 2.47
CA ALA A 50 0.78 -4.49 2.77
C ALA A 50 2.24 -4.01 2.81
N ILE A 51 3.21 -4.89 3.08
CA ILE A 51 4.63 -4.53 3.21
C ILE A 51 5.19 -3.82 1.95
N PRO A 52 5.06 -4.37 0.72
CA PRO A 52 5.54 -3.69 -0.47
C PRO A 52 4.85 -2.33 -0.72
N PHE A 53 3.55 -2.21 -0.41
CA PHE A 53 2.85 -0.93 -0.51
C PHE A 53 3.38 0.09 0.49
N ALA A 54 3.60 -0.31 1.74
CA ALA A 54 4.15 0.56 2.77
C ALA A 54 5.54 1.10 2.37
N ILE A 55 6.41 0.25 1.82
CA ILE A 55 7.72 0.64 1.30
C ILE A 55 7.55 1.68 0.18
N ALA A 56 6.68 1.42 -0.79
CA ALA A 56 6.44 2.34 -1.90
C ALA A 56 5.88 3.70 -1.45
N ILE A 57 4.93 3.71 -0.49
CA ILE A 57 4.37 4.93 0.10
C ILE A 57 5.47 5.75 0.77
N VAL A 58 6.32 5.12 1.59
CA VAL A 58 7.46 5.79 2.25
C VAL A 58 8.39 6.42 1.23
N VAL A 59 8.75 5.67 0.17
CA VAL A 59 9.60 6.19 -0.92
C VAL A 59 8.95 7.40 -1.60
N CYS A 60 7.65 7.33 -1.95
CA CYS A 60 6.94 8.45 -2.55
C CYS A 60 6.94 9.69 -1.65
N VAL A 61 6.71 9.53 -0.35
CA VAL A 61 6.73 10.62 0.63
C VAL A 61 8.13 11.21 0.77
N VAL A 62 9.17 10.39 0.88
CA VAL A 62 10.56 10.86 1.00
C VAL A 62 10.96 11.68 -0.23
N ILE A 63 10.63 11.20 -1.43
CA ILE A 63 10.88 11.92 -2.68
C ILE A 63 10.13 13.25 -2.70
N ALA A 64 8.84 13.26 -2.32
CA ALA A 64 8.05 14.48 -2.25
C ALA A 64 8.67 15.51 -1.29
N LEU A 65 9.08 15.08 -0.10
CA LEU A 65 9.73 15.95 0.90
C LEU A 65 11.08 16.48 0.42
N TYR A 66 11.88 15.64 -0.25
CA TYR A 66 13.15 16.06 -0.82
C TYR A 66 12.96 17.18 -1.86
N PHE A 67 12.02 17.02 -2.79
CA PHE A 67 11.70 18.05 -3.77
C PHE A 67 11.13 19.32 -3.13
N LYS A 68 10.32 19.19 -2.08
CA LYS A 68 9.78 20.35 -1.34
C LYS A 68 10.88 21.14 -0.63
N LYS A 69 11.85 20.46 -0.01
CA LYS A 69 12.98 21.08 0.71
C LYS A 69 13.98 21.78 -0.22
N ARG A 70 14.14 21.33 -1.46
CA ARG A 70 15.04 21.96 -2.46
C ARG A 70 14.50 23.27 -3.05
N ILE A 71 13.24 23.62 -2.78
CA ILE A 71 12.55 24.80 -3.36
C ILE A 71 12.36 25.92 -2.33
N GLY A 72 12.36 25.60 -1.04
CA GLY A 72 12.17 26.58 0.05
C GLY A 72 13.52 27.04 0.59
#